data_AF-A0ABD1E688-F1
#
_entry.id   AF-A0ABD1E688-F1
#
_cell.length_a   1.000
_cell.length_b   1.000
_cell.length_c   1.000
_cell.angle_alpha   90.00
_cell.angle_beta   90.00
_cell.angle_gamma   90.00
#
_symmetry.space_group_name_H-M   'P 1'
#
loop_
_entity.id
_entity.type
_entity.pdbx_description
1 polymer ?
#
loop_
_entity_poly.entity_id
_entity_poly.type
_entity_poly.pdbx_seq_one_letter_code
_entity_poly.pdbx_strand_id
1 'polypeptide(L)'
;MRNYKRKTDYKPLTEQQLVEARRLIGTGISVRQAAKEIGLHEKTLRDRLKKGGGDKLGRFRKTFTVSQEKELVNHCVALDQRFLALL
;
A
#
# COMPACT_ATOMS: atom_id res chain seq x y z
N MET A 1 -2.25 -24.29 23.62
CA MET A 1 -1.62 -24.00 22.31
C MET A 1 -2.71 -23.72 21.28
N ARG A 2 -2.57 -22.67 20.46
CA ARG A 2 -3.56 -22.32 19.42
C ARG A 2 -3.20 -23.08 18.13
N ASN A 3 -3.97 -24.11 17.77
CA ASN A 3 -3.77 -24.97 16.57
C ASN A 3 -4.10 -24.27 15.23
N TYR A 4 -3.81 -22.97 15.11
CA TYR A 4 -4.11 -22.24 13.89
C TYR A 4 -3.08 -22.56 12.80
N LYS A 5 -3.54 -23.20 11.71
CA LYS A 5 -2.79 -23.34 10.46
C LYS A 5 -3.38 -22.37 9.43
N ARG A 6 -2.53 -21.57 8.78
CA ARG A 6 -2.97 -20.73 7.66
C ARG A 6 -3.44 -21.61 6.51
N LYS A 7 -4.51 -21.18 5.84
CA LYS A 7 -5.07 -21.86 4.66
C LYS A 7 -4.37 -21.48 3.37
N THR A 8 -3.56 -20.42 3.38
CA THR A 8 -2.93 -19.86 2.18
C THR A 8 -1.49 -19.47 2.45
N ASP A 9 -0.65 -19.76 1.47
CA ASP A 9 0.72 -19.26 1.42
C ASP A 9 0.72 -17.85 0.83
N TYR A 10 1.41 -16.95 1.51
CA TYR A 10 1.61 -15.60 0.99
C TYR A 10 2.60 -15.65 -0.18
N LYS A 11 2.15 -15.25 -1.36
CA LYS A 11 3.03 -15.05 -2.53
C LYS A 11 3.25 -13.54 -2.74
N PRO A 12 4.48 -13.03 -2.54
CA PRO A 12 4.79 -11.65 -2.89
C PRO A 12 4.78 -11.49 -4.42
N LEU A 13 4.19 -10.39 -4.88
CA LEU A 13 4.31 -9.95 -6.27
C LEU A 13 5.73 -9.41 -6.48
N THR A 14 6.43 -9.93 -7.48
CA THR A 14 7.76 -9.42 -7.86
C THR A 14 7.63 -8.26 -8.85
N GLU A 15 8.66 -7.41 -8.91
CA GLU A 15 8.71 -6.33 -9.91
C GLU A 15 8.72 -6.86 -11.34
N GLN A 16 9.38 -7.99 -11.59
CA GLN A 16 9.38 -8.65 -12.90
C GLN A 16 7.96 -9.03 -13.35
N GLN A 17 7.15 -9.58 -12.45
CA GLN A 17 5.74 -9.88 -12.73
C GLN A 17 4.92 -8.62 -13.04
N LEU A 18 5.25 -7.48 -12.42
CA LEU A 18 4.61 -6.20 -12.73
C LEU A 18 5.00 -5.65 -14.10
N VAL A 19 6.27 -5.77 -14.48
CA VAL A 19 6.75 -5.38 -15.80
C VAL A 19 6.07 -6.22 -16.88
N GLU A 20 6.02 -7.53 -16.69
CA GLU A 20 5.38 -8.44 -17.64
C GLU A 20 3.87 -8.19 -17.74
N ALA A 21 3.20 -7.96 -16.61
CA ALA A 21 1.79 -7.62 -16.61
C ALA A 21 1.50 -6.32 -17.37
N ARG A 22 2.35 -5.29 -17.23
CA ARG A 22 2.23 -4.03 -17.99
C ARG A 22 2.44 -4.27 -19.48
N ARG A 23 3.40 -5.12 -19.86
CA ARG A 23 3.65 -5.50 -21.25
C ARG A 23 2.41 -6.17 -21.87
N LEU A 24 1.83 -7.17 -21.20
CA LEU A 24 0.63 -7.89 -21.65
C LEU A 24 -0.59 -6.95 -21.80
N ILE A 25 -0.78 -6.05 -20.84
CA ILE A 25 -1.85 -5.04 -20.92
C ILE A 25 -1.61 -4.09 -22.09
N GLY A 26 -0.37 -3.67 -22.33
CA GLY A 26 0.01 -2.86 -23.50
C GLY A 26 -0.25 -3.53 -24.83
N THR A 27 -0.20 -4.86 -24.90
CA THR A 27 -0.58 -5.64 -26.10
C THR A 27 -2.09 -5.80 -26.30
N GLY A 28 -2.91 -5.20 -25.44
CA GLY A 28 -4.38 -5.23 -25.55
C GLY A 28 -5.07 -6.33 -24.73
N ILE A 29 -4.33 -7.08 -23.90
CA ILE A 29 -4.90 -8.12 -23.05
C ILE A 29 -5.55 -7.49 -21.80
N SER A 30 -6.71 -8.01 -21.39
CA SER A 30 -7.38 -7.53 -20.18
C SER A 30 -6.56 -7.80 -18.91
N VAL A 31 -6.69 -6.95 -17.90
CA VAL A 31 -6.02 -7.11 -16.59
C VAL A 31 -6.30 -8.47 -15.95
N ARG A 32 -7.51 -9.02 -16.13
CA ARG A 32 -7.89 -10.35 -15.64
C ARG A 32 -7.06 -11.45 -16.31
N GLN A 33 -6.94 -11.39 -17.63
CA GLN A 33 -6.21 -12.38 -18.40
C GLN A 33 -4.71 -12.30 -18.13
N ALA A 34 -4.15 -11.08 -18.09
CA ALA A 34 -2.76 -10.86 -17.70
C ALA A 34 -2.46 -11.41 -16.29
N ALA A 35 -3.37 -11.23 -15.32
CA ALA A 35 -3.23 -11.80 -13.98
C ALA A 35 -3.20 -13.33 -13.98
N LYS A 36 -4.01 -13.97 -14.83
CA LYS A 36 -4.03 -15.43 -14.98
C LYS A 36 -2.72 -15.96 -15.54
N GLU A 37 -2.15 -15.29 -16.53
CA GLU A 37 -0.89 -15.68 -17.17
C GLU A 37 0.31 -15.57 -16.23
N ILE A 38 0.36 -14.52 -15.39
CA ILE A 38 1.43 -14.33 -14.40
C ILE A 38 1.19 -15.09 -13.08
N GLY A 39 0.08 -15.83 -12.96
CA GLY A 39 -0.23 -16.65 -11.79
C GLY A 39 -0.67 -15.85 -10.54
N LEU A 40 -1.36 -14.73 -10.73
CA LEU A 40 -1.82 -13.85 -9.66
C LEU A 40 -3.34 -13.63 -9.67
N HIS A 41 -3.87 -13.23 -8.52
CA HIS A 41 -5.26 -12.84 -8.42
C HIS A 41 -5.48 -11.45 -9.06
N GLU A 42 -6.54 -11.30 -9.87
CA GLU A 42 -6.86 -10.05 -10.60
C GLU A 42 -6.85 -8.82 -9.67
N LYS A 43 -7.50 -8.93 -8.51
CA LYS A 43 -7.53 -7.88 -7.48
C LYS A 43 -6.13 -7.40 -7.09
N THR A 44 -5.20 -8.32 -6.84
CA THR A 44 -3.82 -8.00 -6.45
C THR A 44 -3.11 -7.21 -7.55
N LEU A 45 -3.28 -7.62 -8.80
CA LEU A 45 -2.69 -6.92 -9.94
C LEU A 45 -3.30 -5.52 -10.11
N ARG A 46 -4.64 -5.40 -10.02
CA ARG A 46 -5.35 -4.12 -10.14
C ARG A 46 -4.96 -3.13 -9.04
N ASP A 47 -4.82 -3.59 -7.79
CA ASP A 47 -4.38 -2.76 -6.66
C ASP A 47 -2.97 -2.22 -6.89
N ARG A 48 -2.07 -3.04 -7.44
CA ARG A 48 -0.68 -2.66 -7.71
C ARG A 48 -0.54 -1.73 -8.91
N LEU A 49 -1.37 -1.90 -9.94
CA LEU A 49 -1.41 -1.01 -11.11
C LEU A 49 -1.97 0.39 -10.78
N LYS A 50 -2.97 0.49 -9.90
CA LYS A 50 -3.64 1.77 -9.60
C LYS A 50 -2.80 2.81 -8.87
N LYS A 51 -1.77 2.42 -8.11
CA LYS A 51 -1.13 3.31 -7.12
C LYS A 51 0.35 3.01 -6.82
N GLY A 52 1.13 2.52 -7.79
CA GLY A 52 2.54 2.17 -7.52
C GLY A 52 2.70 1.21 -6.34
N GLY A 53 1.65 0.44 -6.02
CA GLY A 53 1.50 -0.33 -4.79
C GLY A 53 1.73 0.50 -3.52
N GLY A 54 0.68 1.13 -2.99
CA GLY A 54 0.75 1.90 -1.75
C GLY A 54 1.52 1.12 -0.68
N ASP A 55 2.69 1.64 -0.32
CA ASP A 55 3.44 1.15 0.82
C ASP A 55 2.47 1.15 1.99
N LYS A 56 2.19 -0.04 2.53
CA LYS A 56 1.51 -0.11 3.81
C LYS A 56 2.51 0.46 4.81
N LEU A 57 2.32 1.74 5.16
CA LEU A 57 2.99 2.41 6.26
C LEU A 57 2.49 1.73 7.53
N GLY A 58 2.98 0.52 7.76
CA GLY A 58 2.60 -0.29 8.90
C GLY A 58 3.11 0.38 10.18
N ARG A 59 2.53 -0.01 11.31
CA ARG A 59 2.88 0.48 12.65
C ARG A 59 4.40 0.51 12.95
N PHE A 60 5.18 -0.30 12.25
CA PHE A 60 6.64 -0.43 12.45
C PHE A 60 7.49 0.34 11.42
N ARG A 61 6.92 0.95 10.39
CA ARG A 61 7.65 1.83 9.46
C ARG A 61 7.46 3.28 9.92
N LYS A 62 8.45 3.82 10.62
CA LYS A 62 8.51 5.25 10.95
C LYS A 62 8.61 6.05 9.66
N THR A 63 7.56 6.78 9.33
CA THR A 63 7.48 7.67 8.15
C THR A 63 8.11 9.03 8.43
N PHE A 64 8.08 9.44 9.69
CA PHE A 64 8.63 10.70 10.17
C PHE A 64 9.76 10.44 11.15
N THR A 65 10.74 11.34 11.17
CA THR A 65 11.72 11.41 12.24
C THR A 65 11.06 11.93 13.52
N VAL A 66 11.67 11.69 14.67
CA VAL A 66 11.18 12.19 15.97
C VAL A 66 11.02 13.72 15.95
N SER A 67 11.90 14.43 15.25
CA SER A 67 11.81 15.89 15.10
C SER A 67 10.56 16.30 14.32
N GLN A 68 10.27 15.62 13.21
CA GLN A 68 9.10 15.89 12.38
C GLN A 68 7.80 15.57 13.11
N GLU A 69 7.77 14.47 13.89
CA GLU A 69 6.62 14.16 14.74
C GLU A 69 6.37 15.26 15.77
N LYS A 70 7.44 15.77 16.40
CA LYS A 70 7.34 16.88 17.36
C LYS A 70 6.83 18.16 16.72
N GLU A 71 7.30 18.48 15.52
CA GLU A 71 6.85 19.64 14.75
C GLU A 71 5.36 19.55 14.40
N LEU A 72 4.91 18.37 13.95
CA LEU A 72 3.49 18.11 13.65
C LEU A 72 2.60 18.29 14.89
N VAL A 73 3.02 17.73 16.03
CA VAL A 73 2.27 17.87 17.29
C VAL A 73 2.17 19.34 17.69
N ASN A 74 3.27 20.09 17.65
CA ASN A 74 3.26 21.52 17.98
C ASN A 74 2.36 22.31 17.04
N HIS A 75 2.32 21.98 15.75
CA HIS A 75 1.46 22.63 14.78
C HIS A 75 -0.03 22.39 15.09
N CYS A 76 -0.41 21.13 15.39
CA CYS A 76 -1.79 20.81 15.79
C CYS A 76 -2.20 21.56 17.07
N VAL A 77 -1.34 21.58 18.09
CA VAL A 77 -1.59 22.32 19.35
C VAL A 77 -1.77 23.82 19.08
N ALA A 78 -0.94 24.40 18.21
CA ALA A 78 -1.06 25.81 17.85
C ALA A 78 -2.37 26.12 17.10
N LEU A 79 -2.85 25.19 16.25
CA LEU A 79 -4.15 25.31 15.59
C LEU A 79 -5.29 25.22 16.60
N ASP A 80 -5.28 24.22 17.48
CA ASP A 80 -6.32 24.04 18.51
C ASP A 80 -6.41 25.26 19.43
N GLN A 81 -5.28 25.82 19.85
CA GLN A 81 -5.24 27.03 20.68
C GLN A 81 -5.82 28.25 19.95
N ARG A 82 -5.56 28.40 18.65
CA ARG A 82 -6.09 29.51 17.85
C ARG A 82 -7.59 29.38 17.60
N PHE A 83 -8.12 28.16 17.52
CA PHE A 83 -9.55 27.92 17.31
C PHE A 83 -10.36 27.95 18.61
N LEU A 84 -9.80 27.56 19.76
CA LEU A 84 -10.49 27.59 21.06
C LEU A 84 -10.37 28.92 21.81
N ALA A 85 -9.47 29.82 21.40
CA ALA A 85 -9.34 31.16 21.99
C ALA A 85 -10.29 32.22 21.38
N LEU A 86 -11.25 31.80 20.55
CA LEU A 86 -12.27 32.64 19.92
C LEU A 86 -13.70 32.36 20.45
N LEU A 87 -13.82 31.66 21.58
CA LEU A 87 -15.08 31.43 22.31
C LEU A 87 -15.06 32.15 23.66
#